data_AF-A0A847NT20-F1
#
_entry.id   AF-A0A847NT20-F1
#
_cell.length_a   1.000
_cell.length_b   1.000
_cell.length_c   1.000
_cell.angle_alpha   90.00
_cell.angle_beta   90.00
_cell.angle_gamma   90.00
#
_symmetry.space_group_name_H-M   'P 1'
#
loop_
_entity.id
_entity.type
_entity.pdbx_description
1 polymer ?
#
loop_
_entity_poly.entity_id
_entity_poly.type
_entity_poly.pdbx_seq_one_letter_code
_entity_poly.pdbx_strand_id
1 'polypeptide(L)'
;MRKSNGFTLVEIIIALTLIVAIGLIVMINFNRIFNKKEEMDYTEYVNKIKSAADFYLSNNTILLSEINTNRGFIEIELKDLVDNGLISSDLKNPETGISVDNPNNNEFILVTLDDAGTVKFTYPGEKKGNYLQTLNKVLDYNSEFECISEEDLDTVNLAFIDNEGKIVTNYFNENPNRITCKTNELDTTKFGTHLVKYSYVTPDGVTKEGTRNFIVIDPLAPTVSSIQSTPNNWTKDNITITATITDNESGIAAYSINLNNCGNFTITSENQVSAVVSTNGTYSVCAKDVFGNIKEEKITITKIDKNGPSIADITKNTNEISPSITINTTITDNDSGIIAYAINQSSSTPTTWTNISTTASKAVSQTITANGTYYVWAKDAVGNVSSKSIQITTIATLYTKSFSTGELSSSTYNGTYNTGVVVKGIKSITVNNGQVTSYSYSGNNISYTLKNGSAKTRTTSSTCNFSDYFLLL
;
A
#
# COMPACT_ATOMS: atom_id res chain seq x y z
N MET A 1 60.80 -32.35 -55.06
CA MET A 1 59.70 -32.85 -55.92
C MET A 1 58.53 -33.22 -55.04
N ARG A 2 57.42 -32.45 -55.09
CA ARG A 2 56.20 -32.76 -54.33
C ARG A 2 55.18 -33.32 -55.33
N LYS A 3 54.87 -34.61 -55.20
CA LYS A 3 53.95 -35.35 -56.07
C LYS A 3 52.53 -34.85 -55.77
N SER A 4 51.88 -34.17 -56.71
CA SER A 4 50.47 -33.80 -56.58
C SER A 4 49.63 -35.06 -56.81
N ASN A 5 49.00 -35.57 -55.77
CA ASN A 5 48.02 -36.64 -55.90
C ASN A 5 46.77 -36.06 -56.57
N GLY A 6 46.53 -36.41 -57.83
CA GLY A 6 45.26 -36.11 -58.50
C GLY A 6 44.13 -36.89 -57.85
N PHE A 7 42.97 -36.25 -57.69
CA PHE A 7 41.78 -36.88 -57.12
C PHE A 7 41.36 -38.10 -57.94
N THR A 8 40.97 -39.16 -57.25
CA THR A 8 40.42 -40.37 -57.88
C THR A 8 38.98 -40.11 -58.37
N LEU A 9 38.54 -40.85 -59.38
CA LEU A 9 37.19 -40.71 -59.96
C LEU A 9 36.08 -40.85 -58.90
N VAL A 10 36.30 -41.70 -57.89
CA VAL A 10 35.39 -41.91 -56.76
C VAL A 10 35.31 -40.67 -55.86
N GLU A 11 36.43 -40.01 -55.57
CA GLU A 11 36.45 -38.76 -54.79
C GLU A 11 35.75 -37.62 -55.52
N ILE A 12 35.86 -37.55 -56.84
CA ILE A 12 35.16 -36.56 -57.67
C ILE A 12 33.64 -36.77 -57.63
N ILE A 13 33.17 -38.03 -57.75
CA ILE A 13 31.74 -38.35 -57.69
C ILE A 13 31.18 -38.07 -56.29
N ILE A 14 31.90 -38.45 -55.23
CA ILE A 14 31.50 -38.14 -53.85
C ILE A 14 31.41 -36.63 -53.64
N ALA A 15 32.40 -35.85 -54.08
CA ALA A 15 32.37 -34.39 -53.99
C ALA A 15 31.18 -33.79 -54.76
N LEU A 16 30.89 -34.26 -55.97
CA LEU A 16 29.75 -33.81 -56.77
C LEU A 16 28.40 -34.13 -56.10
N THR A 17 28.24 -35.34 -55.55
CA THR A 17 26.99 -35.71 -54.84
C THR A 17 26.79 -34.90 -53.56
N LEU A 18 27.86 -34.59 -52.83
CA LEU A 18 27.83 -33.73 -51.65
C LEU A 18 27.46 -32.28 -52.00
N ILE A 19 27.98 -31.73 -53.10
CA ILE A 19 27.65 -30.38 -53.57
C ILE A 19 26.17 -30.30 -53.96
N VAL A 20 25.63 -31.32 -54.64
CA VAL A 20 24.19 -31.37 -54.99
C VAL A 20 23.32 -31.47 -53.73
N ALA A 21 23.71 -32.32 -52.77
CA ALA A 21 22.98 -32.46 -51.51
C ALA A 21 23.00 -31.16 -50.66
N ILE A 22 24.15 -30.50 -50.57
CA ILE A 22 24.28 -29.19 -49.91
C ILE A 22 23.45 -28.14 -50.65
N GLY A 23 23.50 -28.11 -51.99
CA GLY A 23 22.70 -27.21 -52.81
C GLY A 23 21.20 -27.36 -52.56
N LEU A 24 20.70 -28.60 -52.45
CA LEU A 24 19.29 -28.87 -52.13
C LEU A 24 18.91 -28.42 -50.70
N ILE A 25 19.76 -28.70 -49.71
CA ILE A 25 19.53 -28.29 -48.31
C ILE A 25 19.55 -26.76 -48.19
N VAL A 26 20.49 -26.10 -48.86
CA VAL A 26 20.61 -24.65 -48.91
C VAL A 26 19.38 -24.04 -49.60
N MET A 27 18.95 -24.60 -50.73
CA MET A 27 17.75 -24.14 -51.46
C MET A 27 16.47 -24.27 -50.62
N ILE A 28 16.28 -25.38 -49.90
CA ILE A 28 15.13 -25.56 -48.98
C ILE A 28 15.18 -24.55 -47.83
N ASN A 29 16.35 -24.33 -47.23
CA ASN A 29 16.52 -23.36 -46.14
C ASN A 29 16.33 -21.91 -46.59
N PHE A 30 16.81 -21.55 -47.79
CA PHE A 30 16.54 -20.25 -48.38
C PHE A 30 15.05 -20.08 -48.65
N ASN A 31 14.37 -21.07 -49.24
CA ASN A 31 12.93 -21.01 -49.50
C ASN A 31 12.13 -20.78 -48.20
N ARG A 32 12.51 -21.42 -47.09
CA ARG A 32 11.88 -21.21 -45.78
C ARG A 32 12.10 -19.79 -45.23
N ILE A 33 13.27 -19.20 -45.45
CA ILE A 33 13.59 -17.84 -44.99
C ILE A 33 12.89 -16.79 -45.85
N PHE A 34 12.83 -16.99 -47.17
CA PHE A 34 12.12 -16.10 -48.09
C PHE A 34 10.61 -16.10 -47.81
N ASN A 35 9.98 -17.27 -47.65
CA ASN A 35 8.56 -17.35 -47.32
C ASN A 35 8.24 -16.64 -46.00
N LYS A 36 9.11 -16.77 -44.99
CA LYS A 36 8.94 -16.06 -43.71
C LYS A 36 9.09 -14.54 -43.85
N LYS A 37 9.96 -14.09 -44.77
CA LYS A 37 10.12 -12.66 -45.07
C LYS A 37 8.90 -12.11 -45.79
N GLU A 38 8.38 -12.82 -46.80
CA GLU A 38 7.17 -12.42 -47.53
C GLU A 38 5.95 -12.33 -46.61
N GLU A 39 5.77 -13.29 -45.70
CA GLU A 39 4.69 -13.28 -44.69
C GLU A 39 4.80 -12.08 -43.74
N MET A 40 6.02 -11.72 -43.33
CA MET A 40 6.27 -10.52 -42.51
C MET A 40 6.00 -9.23 -43.28
N ASP A 41 6.48 -9.12 -44.52
CA ASP A 41 6.31 -7.95 -45.38
C ASP A 41 4.79 -7.73 -45.66
N TYR A 42 4.03 -8.81 -45.89
CA TYR A 42 2.57 -8.76 -46.01
C TYR A 42 1.88 -8.35 -44.70
N THR A 43 2.27 -8.92 -43.57
CA THR A 43 1.69 -8.54 -42.26
C THR A 43 1.91 -7.06 -41.95
N GLU A 44 3.10 -6.53 -42.23
CA GLU A 44 3.39 -5.10 -42.06
C GLU A 44 2.54 -4.23 -42.99
N TYR A 45 2.36 -4.66 -44.25
CA TYR A 45 1.48 -4.01 -45.22
C TYR A 45 0.02 -3.96 -44.73
N VAL A 46 -0.52 -5.09 -44.26
CA VAL A 46 -1.89 -5.17 -43.71
C VAL A 46 -2.04 -4.29 -42.47
N ASN A 47 -1.08 -4.30 -41.55
CA ASN A 47 -1.13 -3.47 -40.35
C ASN A 47 -1.15 -1.97 -40.69
N LYS A 48 -0.32 -1.52 -41.64
CA LYS A 48 -0.33 -0.13 -42.10
C LYS A 48 -1.70 0.27 -42.65
N ILE A 49 -2.31 -0.58 -43.47
CA ILE A 49 -3.63 -0.33 -44.05
C ILE A 49 -4.71 -0.28 -42.97
N LYS A 50 -4.73 -1.25 -42.04
CA LYS A 50 -5.71 -1.27 -40.95
C LYS A 50 -5.57 -0.07 -40.02
N SER A 51 -4.35 0.33 -39.67
CA SER A 51 -4.11 1.54 -38.86
C SER A 51 -4.54 2.82 -39.58
N ALA A 52 -4.30 2.92 -40.89
CA ALA A 52 -4.79 4.04 -41.68
C ALA A 52 -6.33 4.07 -41.77
N ALA A 53 -6.97 2.92 -41.95
CA ALA A 53 -8.44 2.80 -41.95
C ALA A 53 -9.06 3.16 -40.59
N ASP A 54 -8.44 2.75 -39.49
CA ASP A 54 -8.84 3.13 -38.14
C ASP A 54 -8.76 4.65 -37.94
N PHE A 55 -7.64 5.27 -38.34
CA PHE A 55 -7.50 6.72 -38.31
C PHE A 55 -8.52 7.43 -39.22
N TYR A 56 -8.77 6.89 -40.41
CA TYR A 56 -9.76 7.42 -41.34
C TYR A 56 -11.16 7.41 -40.75
N LEU A 57 -11.61 6.26 -40.22
CA LEU A 57 -12.92 6.10 -39.62
C LEU A 57 -13.07 6.98 -38.37
N SER A 58 -12.05 7.02 -37.51
CA SER A 58 -12.06 7.81 -36.27
C SER A 58 -12.20 9.31 -36.52
N ASN A 59 -11.68 9.81 -37.66
CA ASN A 59 -11.83 11.22 -38.05
C ASN A 59 -13.09 11.50 -38.88
N ASN A 60 -13.76 10.46 -39.37
CA ASN A 60 -15.01 10.58 -40.10
C ASN A 60 -16.20 10.31 -39.18
N THR A 61 -16.63 11.35 -38.46
CA THR A 61 -17.71 11.25 -37.47
C THR A 61 -19.03 10.74 -38.05
N ILE A 62 -19.28 10.97 -39.34
CA ILE A 62 -20.47 10.48 -40.04
C ILE A 62 -20.39 8.97 -40.19
N LEU A 63 -19.33 8.44 -40.80
CA LEU A 63 -19.14 7.00 -40.98
C LEU A 63 -19.08 6.26 -39.63
N LEU A 64 -18.41 6.85 -38.63
CA LEU A 64 -18.38 6.29 -37.28
C LEU A 64 -19.77 6.29 -36.63
N SER A 65 -20.59 7.32 -36.85
CA SER A 65 -21.98 7.31 -36.38
C SER A 65 -22.80 6.27 -37.12
N GLU A 66 -22.62 6.12 -38.43
CA GLU A 66 -23.38 5.19 -39.26
C GLU A 66 -23.14 3.74 -38.88
N ILE A 67 -21.88 3.30 -38.74
CA ILE A 67 -21.57 1.92 -38.32
C ILE A 67 -22.15 1.58 -36.95
N ASN A 68 -22.35 2.57 -36.08
CA ASN A 68 -22.90 2.38 -34.74
C ASN A 68 -24.42 2.52 -34.67
N THR A 69 -25.11 2.94 -35.74
CA THR A 69 -26.55 3.26 -35.68
C THR A 69 -27.39 2.69 -36.82
N ASN A 70 -26.87 2.65 -38.05
CA ASN A 70 -27.68 2.37 -39.24
C ASN A 70 -26.97 1.50 -40.30
N ARG A 71 -25.75 1.02 -40.05
CA ARG A 71 -25.01 0.11 -40.94
C ARG A 71 -24.48 -1.11 -40.20
N GLY A 72 -24.44 -2.24 -40.89
CA GLY A 72 -23.77 -3.46 -40.43
C GLY A 72 -22.31 -3.55 -40.88
N PHE A 73 -21.97 -2.90 -42.01
CA PHE A 73 -20.60 -2.77 -42.47
C PHE A 73 -20.37 -1.49 -43.30
N ILE A 74 -19.10 -1.08 -43.36
CA ILE A 74 -18.60 -0.02 -44.23
C ILE A 74 -17.44 -0.59 -45.04
N GLU A 75 -17.40 -0.26 -46.33
CA GLU A 75 -16.26 -0.55 -47.19
C GLU A 75 -15.46 0.74 -47.32
N ILE A 76 -14.17 0.68 -46.98
CA ILE A 76 -13.23 1.79 -47.19
C ILE A 76 -12.30 1.38 -48.32
N GLU A 77 -12.35 2.10 -49.43
CA GLU A 77 -11.46 1.83 -50.56
C GLU A 77 -10.04 2.23 -50.19
N LEU A 78 -9.03 1.49 -50.70
CA LEU A 78 -7.63 1.88 -50.48
C LEU A 78 -7.34 3.28 -51.04
N LYS A 79 -8.03 3.66 -52.10
CA LYS A 79 -7.95 4.98 -52.71
C LYS A 79 -8.38 6.10 -51.76
N ASP A 80 -9.42 5.90 -50.94
CA ASP A 80 -9.84 6.90 -49.96
C ASP A 80 -8.72 7.19 -48.96
N LEU A 81 -7.97 6.16 -48.56
CA LEU A 81 -6.84 6.31 -47.63
C LEU A 81 -5.66 7.07 -48.28
N VAL A 82 -5.42 6.85 -49.58
CA VAL A 82 -4.41 7.60 -50.36
C VAL A 82 -4.82 9.06 -50.52
N ASP A 83 -6.07 9.31 -50.92
CA ASP A 83 -6.59 10.65 -51.18
C ASP A 83 -6.63 11.52 -49.91
N ASN A 84 -6.76 10.88 -48.74
CA ASN A 84 -6.66 11.53 -47.43
C ASN A 84 -5.23 11.57 -46.86
N GLY A 85 -4.22 11.14 -47.63
CA GLY A 85 -2.80 11.20 -47.25
C GLY A 85 -2.41 10.28 -46.09
N LEU A 86 -3.17 9.22 -45.82
CA LEU A 86 -2.94 8.30 -44.71
C LEU A 86 -2.00 7.16 -45.07
N ILE A 87 -1.93 6.82 -46.37
CA ILE A 87 -0.98 5.87 -46.94
C ILE A 87 -0.38 6.44 -48.23
N SER A 88 0.82 5.99 -48.59
CA SER A 88 1.49 6.42 -49.83
C SER A 88 0.86 5.74 -51.05
N SER A 89 0.66 6.49 -52.14
CA SER A 89 0.22 5.97 -53.45
C SER A 89 1.17 4.90 -54.01
N ASP A 90 2.45 4.95 -53.64
CA ASP A 90 3.47 3.99 -54.08
C ASP A 90 3.49 2.70 -53.26
N LEU A 91 2.67 2.60 -52.20
CA LEU A 91 2.55 1.39 -51.40
C LEU A 91 2.00 0.25 -52.27
N LYS A 92 2.64 -0.92 -52.23
CA LYS A 92 2.28 -2.09 -53.04
C LYS A 92 1.95 -3.28 -52.15
N ASN A 93 0.92 -4.03 -52.54
CA ASN A 93 0.63 -5.34 -51.96
C ASN A 93 1.83 -6.28 -52.25
N PRO A 94 2.54 -6.80 -51.23
CA PRO A 94 3.70 -7.66 -51.42
C PRO A 94 3.39 -8.97 -52.16
N GLU A 95 2.15 -9.47 -52.09
CA GLU A 95 1.75 -10.73 -52.74
C GLU A 95 1.42 -10.53 -54.22
N THR A 96 0.75 -9.43 -54.57
CA THR A 96 0.26 -9.19 -55.95
C THR A 96 1.14 -8.20 -56.74
N GLY A 97 1.97 -7.41 -56.06
CA GLY A 97 2.77 -6.32 -56.63
C GLY A 97 1.95 -5.10 -57.08
N ILE A 98 0.63 -5.11 -56.86
CA ILE A 98 -0.30 -4.04 -57.26
C ILE A 98 -0.20 -2.88 -56.26
N SER A 99 -0.12 -1.65 -56.77
CA SER A 99 -0.15 -0.44 -55.94
C SER A 99 -1.55 -0.17 -55.39
N VAL A 100 -1.63 0.39 -54.18
CA VAL A 100 -2.87 0.80 -53.53
C VAL A 100 -3.65 1.88 -54.31
N ASP A 101 -2.99 2.65 -55.17
CA ASP A 101 -3.60 3.70 -56.01
C ASP A 101 -3.83 3.22 -57.47
N ASN A 102 -3.63 1.93 -57.74
CA ASN A 102 -3.92 1.38 -59.07
C ASN A 102 -5.44 1.42 -59.33
N PRO A 103 -5.92 2.02 -60.44
CA PRO A 103 -7.36 2.14 -60.74
C PRO A 103 -8.07 0.79 -60.95
N ASN A 104 -7.32 -0.30 -61.16
CA ASN A 104 -7.87 -1.65 -61.27
C ASN A 104 -7.75 -2.43 -59.94
N ASN A 105 -7.28 -1.80 -58.87
CA ASN A 105 -7.26 -2.42 -57.55
C ASN A 105 -8.69 -2.39 -56.96
N ASN A 106 -9.25 -3.56 -56.70
CA ASN A 106 -10.58 -3.74 -56.12
C ASN A 106 -10.52 -4.17 -54.65
N GLU A 107 -9.34 -4.14 -54.03
CA GLU A 107 -9.17 -4.40 -52.60
C GLU A 107 -9.70 -3.21 -51.78
N PHE A 108 -10.35 -3.53 -50.67
CA PHE A 108 -10.89 -2.55 -49.72
C PHE A 108 -10.75 -3.10 -48.31
N ILE A 109 -10.96 -2.23 -47.32
CA ILE A 109 -11.06 -2.61 -45.91
C ILE A 109 -12.54 -2.77 -45.59
N LEU A 110 -12.93 -3.93 -45.09
CA LEU A 110 -14.27 -4.15 -44.55
C LEU A 110 -14.27 -3.81 -43.05
N VAL A 111 -15.03 -2.78 -42.71
CA VAL A 111 -15.29 -2.35 -41.33
C VAL A 111 -16.61 -2.96 -40.88
N THR A 112 -16.61 -3.72 -39.79
CA THR A 112 -17.82 -4.27 -39.16
C THR A 112 -17.82 -3.97 -37.68
N LEU A 113 -18.91 -4.29 -36.99
CA LEU A 113 -18.87 -4.50 -35.54
C LEU A 113 -18.58 -5.98 -35.25
N ASP A 114 -17.80 -6.25 -34.21
CA ASP A 114 -17.72 -7.58 -33.61
C ASP A 114 -18.93 -7.85 -32.71
N ASP A 115 -19.02 -9.06 -32.16
CA ASP A 115 -20.14 -9.47 -31.31
C ASP A 115 -20.30 -8.59 -30.06
N ALA A 116 -19.25 -7.88 -29.62
CA ALA A 116 -19.29 -6.97 -28.48
C ALA A 116 -19.64 -5.51 -28.89
N GLY A 117 -19.88 -5.25 -30.17
CA GLY A 117 -20.16 -3.91 -30.69
C GLY A 117 -18.90 -3.07 -30.89
N THR A 118 -17.71 -3.67 -30.93
CA THR A 118 -16.45 -2.98 -31.19
C THR A 118 -16.12 -2.99 -32.68
N VAL A 119 -15.59 -1.88 -33.19
CA VAL A 119 -15.20 -1.78 -34.61
C VAL A 119 -14.07 -2.77 -34.93
N LYS A 120 -14.25 -3.54 -36.00
CA LYS A 120 -13.31 -4.53 -36.52
C LYS A 120 -12.95 -4.23 -37.96
N PHE A 121 -11.65 -4.21 -38.24
CA PHE A 121 -11.10 -3.99 -39.58
C PHE A 121 -10.59 -5.31 -40.19
N THR A 122 -11.16 -5.69 -41.33
CA THR A 122 -10.77 -6.87 -42.11
C THR A 122 -10.18 -6.44 -43.44
N TYR A 123 -9.01 -6.96 -43.77
CA TYR A 123 -8.33 -6.69 -45.04
C TYR A 123 -7.61 -7.97 -45.52
N PRO A 124 -7.68 -8.31 -46.83
CA PRO A 124 -8.61 -7.70 -47.80
C PRO A 124 -10.06 -7.96 -47.40
N GLY A 125 -10.93 -6.99 -47.65
CA GLY A 125 -12.35 -7.10 -47.39
C GLY A 125 -13.02 -8.09 -48.33
N GLU A 126 -13.96 -8.88 -47.81
CA GLU A 126 -14.81 -9.75 -48.61
C GLU A 126 -16.19 -9.11 -48.78
N LYS A 127 -16.70 -9.08 -50.03
CA LYS A 127 -18.05 -8.57 -50.31
C LYS A 127 -19.09 -9.37 -49.52
N LYS A 128 -19.92 -8.67 -48.75
CA LYS A 128 -21.02 -9.27 -47.98
C LYS A 128 -22.31 -9.18 -48.78
N GLY A 129 -23.04 -10.29 -48.84
CA GLY A 129 -24.45 -10.29 -49.24
C GLY A 129 -25.36 -10.04 -48.04
N ASN A 130 -26.67 -10.18 -48.22
CA ASN A 130 -27.65 -9.95 -47.15
C ASN A 130 -27.46 -10.90 -45.96
N TYR A 131 -27.44 -10.36 -44.74
CA TYR A 131 -27.24 -11.13 -43.52
C TYR A 131 -28.01 -10.55 -42.31
N LEU A 132 -28.10 -11.34 -41.24
CA LEU A 132 -28.62 -10.90 -39.95
C LEU A 132 -27.46 -10.40 -39.08
N GLN A 133 -27.49 -9.13 -38.69
CA GLN A 133 -26.60 -8.56 -37.68
C GLN A 133 -27.12 -8.92 -36.29
N THR A 134 -26.22 -9.37 -35.42
CA THR A 134 -26.52 -9.71 -34.03
C THR A 134 -25.37 -9.27 -33.14
N LEU A 135 -25.62 -8.40 -32.17
CA LEU A 135 -24.67 -8.07 -31.10
C LEU A 135 -25.02 -8.84 -29.82
N ASN A 136 -24.04 -9.08 -28.96
CA ASN A 136 -24.25 -9.76 -27.69
C ASN A 136 -25.27 -9.02 -26.82
N LYS A 137 -26.10 -9.76 -26.10
CA LYS A 137 -27.00 -9.22 -25.06
C LYS A 137 -26.48 -9.64 -23.70
N VAL A 138 -26.30 -8.68 -22.79
CA VAL A 138 -26.02 -8.97 -21.38
C VAL A 138 -27.35 -9.08 -20.64
N LEU A 139 -27.49 -10.11 -19.80
CA LEU A 139 -28.64 -10.35 -18.95
C LEU A 139 -28.18 -10.49 -17.50
N ASP A 140 -29.02 -10.03 -16.58
CA ASP A 140 -28.82 -10.26 -15.16
C ASP A 140 -29.24 -11.70 -14.80
N TYR A 141 -28.59 -12.27 -13.80
CA TYR A 141 -28.92 -13.59 -13.29
C TYR A 141 -30.41 -13.68 -12.91
N ASN A 142 -31.06 -14.75 -13.37
CA ASN A 142 -32.46 -15.05 -13.11
C ASN A 142 -33.43 -13.90 -13.52
N SER A 143 -33.04 -13.05 -14.47
CA SER A 143 -33.92 -12.03 -15.03
C SER A 143 -34.92 -12.64 -16.02
N GLU A 144 -36.08 -11.99 -16.15
CA GLU A 144 -36.94 -12.19 -17.31
C GLU A 144 -36.23 -11.70 -18.57
N PHE A 145 -36.49 -12.33 -19.72
CA PHE A 145 -35.90 -11.92 -20.99
C PHE A 145 -36.85 -12.17 -22.16
N GLU A 146 -36.69 -11.37 -23.20
CA GLU A 146 -37.29 -11.59 -24.51
C GLU A 146 -36.19 -11.83 -25.53
N CYS A 147 -36.28 -12.93 -26.28
CA CYS A 147 -35.28 -13.27 -27.29
C CYS A 147 -35.28 -12.27 -28.46
N ILE A 148 -36.42 -11.63 -28.71
CA ILE A 148 -36.65 -10.63 -29.74
C ILE A 148 -37.30 -9.45 -29.01
N SER A 149 -36.49 -8.57 -28.45
CA SER A 149 -36.98 -7.37 -27.76
C SER A 149 -37.19 -6.24 -28.77
N GLU A 150 -38.29 -5.50 -28.61
CA GLU A 150 -38.60 -4.33 -29.46
C GLU A 150 -37.46 -3.30 -29.49
N GLU A 151 -36.73 -3.14 -28.38
CA GLU A 151 -35.59 -2.22 -28.27
C GLU A 151 -34.38 -2.61 -29.14
N ASP A 152 -34.22 -3.89 -29.45
CA ASP A 152 -33.08 -4.39 -30.23
C ASP A 152 -33.44 -4.51 -31.72
N LEU A 153 -34.72 -4.74 -32.03
CA LEU A 153 -35.20 -5.00 -33.39
C LEU A 153 -34.98 -3.82 -34.34
N ASP A 154 -34.48 -4.14 -35.54
CA ASP A 154 -34.17 -3.18 -36.60
C ASP A 154 -33.17 -2.08 -36.16
N THR A 155 -32.39 -2.38 -35.13
CA THR A 155 -31.23 -1.59 -34.68
C THR A 155 -29.93 -2.36 -34.93
N VAL A 156 -28.80 -1.74 -34.67
CA VAL A 156 -27.49 -2.40 -34.78
C VAL A 156 -27.36 -3.67 -33.91
N ASN A 157 -28.18 -3.81 -32.87
CA ASN A 157 -28.19 -4.98 -31.99
C ASN A 157 -28.81 -6.24 -32.63
N LEU A 158 -29.86 -6.07 -33.44
CA LEU A 158 -30.57 -7.16 -34.12
C LEU A 158 -31.30 -6.63 -35.37
N ALA A 159 -30.66 -6.71 -36.53
CA ALA A 159 -31.19 -6.14 -37.77
C ALA A 159 -30.86 -6.96 -39.01
N PHE A 160 -31.72 -6.81 -40.03
CA PHE A 160 -31.42 -7.27 -41.37
C PHE A 160 -30.54 -6.24 -42.10
N ILE A 161 -29.40 -6.70 -42.62
CA ILE A 161 -28.45 -5.88 -43.36
C ILE A 161 -28.53 -6.25 -44.84
N ASP A 162 -28.67 -5.24 -45.70
CA ASP A 162 -28.63 -5.40 -47.15
C ASP A 162 -27.20 -5.57 -47.69
N ASN A 163 -27.07 -5.80 -48.99
CA ASN A 163 -25.79 -6.00 -49.68
C ASN A 163 -25.00 -4.68 -49.83
N GLU A 164 -25.60 -3.54 -49.50
CA GLU A 164 -24.92 -2.25 -49.36
C GLU A 164 -24.50 -1.97 -47.90
N GLY A 165 -24.76 -2.89 -46.97
CA GLY A 165 -24.34 -2.77 -45.57
C GLY A 165 -25.21 -1.87 -44.72
N LYS A 166 -26.39 -1.48 -45.21
CA LYS A 166 -27.35 -0.66 -44.49
C LYS A 166 -28.35 -1.53 -43.72
N ILE A 167 -28.75 -1.06 -42.54
CA ILE A 167 -29.90 -1.61 -41.82
C ILE A 167 -31.17 -1.28 -42.61
N VAL A 168 -31.90 -2.33 -43.00
CA VAL A 168 -33.20 -2.15 -43.65
C VAL A 168 -34.22 -1.74 -42.60
N THR A 169 -34.66 -0.48 -42.68
CA THR A 169 -35.57 0.11 -41.69
C THR A 169 -36.89 -0.66 -41.60
N ASN A 170 -37.33 -0.93 -40.37
CA ASN A 170 -38.58 -1.63 -40.04
C ASN A 170 -38.72 -3.03 -40.66
N TYR A 171 -37.62 -3.68 -41.06
CA TYR A 171 -37.69 -4.95 -41.76
C TYR A 171 -38.40 -6.04 -40.94
N PHE A 172 -38.08 -6.16 -39.65
CA PHE A 172 -38.73 -7.12 -38.77
C PHE A 172 -39.98 -6.53 -38.10
N ASN A 173 -39.98 -5.23 -37.77
CA ASN A 173 -41.12 -4.57 -37.14
C ASN A 173 -42.37 -4.55 -38.04
N GLU A 174 -42.23 -4.39 -39.36
CA GLU A 174 -43.38 -4.45 -40.29
C GLU A 174 -43.99 -5.85 -40.41
N ASN A 175 -43.20 -6.90 -40.20
CA ASN A 175 -43.67 -8.28 -40.26
C ASN A 175 -42.86 -9.16 -39.29
N PRO A 176 -43.33 -9.30 -38.03
CA PRO A 176 -42.63 -10.07 -37.00
C PRO A 176 -42.40 -11.54 -37.35
N ASN A 177 -43.19 -12.12 -38.28
CA ASN A 177 -42.99 -13.50 -38.75
C ASN A 177 -41.71 -13.69 -39.58
N ARG A 178 -41.02 -12.60 -39.95
CA ARG A 178 -39.74 -12.66 -40.66
C ARG A 178 -38.59 -13.08 -39.78
N ILE A 179 -38.75 -13.10 -38.45
CA ILE A 179 -37.71 -13.55 -37.52
C ILE A 179 -38.33 -14.38 -36.40
N THR A 180 -37.67 -15.48 -36.07
CA THR A 180 -38.03 -16.35 -34.94
C THR A 180 -36.77 -16.73 -34.19
N CYS A 181 -36.90 -16.99 -32.89
CA CYS A 181 -35.80 -17.37 -32.02
C CYS A 181 -36.06 -18.77 -31.44
N LYS A 182 -34.99 -19.53 -31.16
CA LYS A 182 -35.07 -20.82 -30.45
C LYS A 182 -34.68 -20.62 -28.97
N THR A 183 -35.66 -20.33 -28.11
CA THR A 183 -35.43 -19.98 -26.68
C THR A 183 -34.99 -21.13 -25.80
N ASN A 184 -35.27 -22.39 -26.18
CA ASN A 184 -34.91 -23.58 -25.40
C ASN A 184 -33.39 -23.70 -25.13
N GLU A 185 -32.57 -22.90 -25.81
CA GLU A 185 -31.12 -22.87 -25.69
C GLU A 185 -30.61 -21.84 -24.65
N LEU A 186 -31.49 -21.04 -24.02
CA LEU A 186 -31.13 -20.03 -23.01
C LEU A 186 -31.67 -20.37 -21.61
N ASP A 187 -30.79 -20.34 -20.62
CA ASP A 187 -31.10 -20.56 -19.21
C ASP A 187 -30.49 -19.43 -18.36
N THR A 188 -31.30 -18.45 -17.96
CA THR A 188 -30.86 -17.30 -17.15
C THR A 188 -30.51 -17.67 -15.70
N THR A 189 -30.77 -18.90 -15.28
CA THR A 189 -30.31 -19.44 -13.98
C THR A 189 -28.90 -20.04 -14.07
N LYS A 190 -28.26 -19.99 -15.25
CA LYS A 190 -26.87 -20.40 -15.45
C LYS A 190 -26.05 -19.23 -15.94
N PHE A 191 -24.99 -18.91 -15.19
CA PHE A 191 -24.00 -17.92 -15.58
C PHE A 191 -23.27 -18.29 -16.88
N GLY A 192 -22.79 -17.26 -17.57
CA GLY A 192 -21.93 -17.39 -18.74
C GLY A 192 -22.65 -17.15 -20.06
N THR A 193 -22.03 -17.62 -21.14
CA THR A 193 -22.48 -17.35 -22.51
C THR A 193 -23.40 -18.46 -23.04
N HIS A 194 -24.60 -18.07 -23.44
CA HIS A 194 -25.61 -18.92 -24.08
C HIS A 194 -25.77 -18.50 -25.54
N LEU A 195 -25.62 -19.44 -26.46
CA LEU A 195 -25.77 -19.20 -27.88
C LEU A 195 -27.23 -19.44 -28.30
N VAL A 196 -27.91 -18.40 -28.76
CA VAL A 196 -29.32 -18.49 -29.22
C VAL A 196 -29.35 -18.40 -30.74
N LYS A 197 -30.06 -19.34 -31.37
CA LYS A 197 -30.28 -19.35 -32.83
C LYS A 197 -31.53 -18.57 -33.22
N TYR A 198 -31.38 -17.80 -34.30
CA TYR A 198 -32.45 -17.11 -35.01
C TYR A 198 -32.65 -17.75 -36.37
N SER A 199 -33.91 -17.82 -36.78
CA SER A 199 -34.30 -18.12 -38.16
C SER A 199 -34.96 -16.88 -38.74
N TYR A 200 -34.44 -16.37 -39.83
CA TYR A 200 -34.92 -15.15 -40.47
C TYR A 200 -35.18 -15.35 -41.96
N VAL A 201 -36.17 -14.64 -42.50
CA VAL A 201 -36.57 -14.70 -43.91
C VAL A 201 -35.96 -13.51 -44.63
N THR A 202 -35.30 -13.75 -45.77
CA THR A 202 -34.71 -12.72 -46.64
C THR A 202 -35.76 -12.14 -47.61
N PRO A 203 -35.50 -11.01 -48.31
CA PRO A 203 -36.46 -10.39 -49.23
C PRO A 203 -36.94 -11.30 -50.36
N ASP A 204 -36.12 -12.26 -50.79
CA ASP A 204 -36.43 -13.30 -51.79
C ASP A 204 -37.19 -14.51 -51.20
N GLY A 205 -37.55 -14.47 -49.91
CA GLY A 205 -38.33 -15.51 -49.24
C GLY A 205 -37.51 -16.71 -48.75
N VAL A 206 -36.18 -16.64 -48.82
CA VAL A 206 -35.29 -17.71 -48.34
C VAL A 206 -35.14 -17.61 -46.82
N THR A 207 -35.28 -18.73 -46.13
CA THR A 207 -35.01 -18.80 -44.69
C THR A 207 -33.53 -19.07 -44.46
N LYS A 208 -32.90 -18.24 -43.62
CA LYS A 208 -31.50 -18.37 -43.17
C LYS A 208 -31.43 -18.42 -41.65
N GLU A 209 -30.30 -18.88 -41.12
CA GLU A 209 -30.03 -18.90 -39.67
C GLU A 209 -28.96 -17.87 -39.29
N GLY A 210 -29.09 -17.30 -38.10
CA GLY A 210 -28.09 -16.46 -37.44
C GLY A 210 -28.01 -16.80 -35.96
N THR A 211 -26.99 -16.31 -35.26
CA THR A 211 -26.78 -16.64 -33.84
C THR A 211 -26.41 -15.40 -33.04
N ARG A 212 -26.98 -15.28 -31.83
CA ARG A 212 -26.65 -14.20 -30.88
C ARG A 212 -26.18 -14.81 -29.56
N ASN A 213 -25.16 -14.24 -28.95
CA ASN A 213 -24.80 -14.64 -27.59
C ASN A 213 -25.60 -13.83 -26.57
N PHE A 214 -26.14 -14.53 -25.58
CA PHE A 214 -26.69 -13.97 -24.35
C PHE A 214 -25.70 -14.27 -23.22
N ILE A 215 -25.24 -13.22 -22.54
CA ILE A 215 -24.21 -13.31 -21.50
C ILE A 215 -24.90 -13.05 -20.16
N VAL A 216 -25.09 -14.10 -19.38
CA VAL A 216 -25.72 -14.02 -18.05
C VAL A 216 -24.65 -13.73 -17.01
N ILE A 217 -24.80 -12.62 -16.30
CA ILE A 217 -23.85 -12.14 -15.29
C ILE A 217 -24.52 -11.91 -13.95
N ASP A 218 -23.71 -11.81 -12.90
CA ASP A 218 -24.13 -11.25 -11.63
C ASP A 218 -23.72 -9.77 -11.56
N PRO A 219 -24.67 -8.82 -11.52
CA PRO A 219 -24.36 -7.40 -11.38
C PRO A 219 -24.29 -6.94 -9.92
N LEU A 220 -24.68 -7.79 -8.96
CA LEU A 220 -24.83 -7.38 -7.57
C LEU A 220 -23.53 -7.59 -6.79
N ALA A 221 -23.16 -6.60 -5.97
CA ALA A 221 -22.02 -6.75 -5.08
C ALA A 221 -22.40 -7.60 -3.85
N PRO A 222 -21.42 -8.31 -3.26
CA PRO A 222 -21.64 -9.04 -2.00
C PRO A 222 -22.15 -8.16 -0.87
N THR A 223 -22.62 -8.80 0.20
CA THR A 223 -22.89 -8.14 1.48
C THR A 223 -21.76 -8.38 2.48
N VAL A 224 -21.45 -7.36 3.28
CA VAL A 224 -20.50 -7.42 4.39
C VAL A 224 -21.24 -7.01 5.66
N SER A 225 -21.19 -7.83 6.71
CA SER A 225 -21.93 -7.61 7.95
C SER A 225 -21.18 -8.16 9.17
N SER A 226 -21.75 -7.94 10.37
CA SER A 226 -21.24 -8.50 11.63
C SER A 226 -19.76 -8.22 11.90
N ILE A 227 -19.28 -7.02 11.54
CA ILE A 227 -17.88 -6.64 11.71
C ILE A 227 -17.60 -6.41 13.21
N GLN A 228 -16.62 -7.13 13.74
CA GLN A 228 -16.24 -7.08 15.15
C GLN A 228 -14.71 -7.07 15.31
N SER A 229 -14.25 -6.67 16.49
CA SER A 229 -12.83 -6.72 16.86
C SER A 229 -12.67 -7.30 18.26
N THR A 230 -11.67 -8.17 18.43
CA THR A 230 -11.36 -8.82 19.71
C THR A 230 -9.84 -8.83 19.96
N PRO A 231 -9.37 -8.37 21.13
CA PRO A 231 -10.14 -7.70 22.18
C PRO A 231 -10.63 -6.30 21.74
N ASN A 232 -11.65 -5.78 22.42
CA ASN A 232 -12.22 -4.43 22.20
C ASN A 232 -11.83 -3.41 23.30
N ASN A 233 -10.91 -3.83 24.19
CA ASN A 233 -10.31 -3.02 25.25
C ASN A 233 -8.84 -2.72 24.93
N TRP A 234 -8.23 -1.83 25.71
CA TRP A 234 -6.80 -1.54 25.61
C TRP A 234 -5.98 -2.83 25.70
N THR A 235 -5.06 -2.99 24.75
CA THR A 235 -4.16 -4.15 24.68
C THR A 235 -2.80 -3.72 24.13
N LYS A 236 -1.75 -4.42 24.56
CA LYS A 236 -0.42 -4.37 23.92
C LYS A 236 -0.22 -5.43 22.85
N ASP A 237 -1.14 -6.40 22.81
CA ASP A 237 -1.13 -7.48 21.84
C ASP A 237 -1.87 -7.07 20.57
N ASN A 238 -1.88 -7.95 19.58
CA ASN A 238 -2.61 -7.73 18.34
C ASN A 238 -4.13 -7.91 18.56
N ILE A 239 -4.93 -7.27 17.71
CA ILE A 239 -6.39 -7.42 17.66
C ILE A 239 -6.77 -8.29 16.46
N THR A 240 -7.80 -9.11 16.61
CA THR A 240 -8.40 -9.84 15.49
C THR A 240 -9.69 -9.13 15.06
N ILE A 241 -9.78 -8.78 13.78
CA ILE A 241 -11.01 -8.32 13.13
C ILE A 241 -11.71 -9.54 12.53
N THR A 242 -13.02 -9.66 12.73
CA THR A 242 -13.86 -10.70 12.13
C THR A 242 -15.05 -10.07 11.41
N ALA A 243 -15.52 -10.66 10.32
CA ALA A 243 -16.70 -10.23 9.61
C ALA A 243 -17.43 -11.41 8.93
N THR A 244 -18.70 -11.20 8.61
CA THR A 244 -19.49 -12.10 7.77
C THR A 244 -19.60 -11.50 6.37
N ILE A 245 -19.32 -12.30 5.35
CA ILE A 245 -19.45 -11.93 3.94
C ILE A 245 -20.36 -12.94 3.24
N THR A 246 -21.32 -12.49 2.44
CA THR A 246 -22.22 -13.38 1.70
C THR A 246 -22.57 -12.81 0.34
N ASP A 247 -22.76 -13.71 -0.61
CA ASP A 247 -23.27 -13.43 -1.95
C ASP A 247 -24.14 -14.63 -2.34
N ASN A 248 -25.41 -14.40 -2.69
CA ASN A 248 -26.39 -15.49 -2.87
C ASN A 248 -26.51 -15.93 -4.33
N GLU A 249 -26.00 -15.11 -5.25
CA GLU A 249 -26.13 -15.25 -6.68
C GLU A 249 -24.90 -15.99 -7.24
N SER A 250 -23.76 -15.30 -7.35
CA SER A 250 -22.53 -15.89 -7.90
C SER A 250 -21.59 -16.48 -6.85
N GLY A 251 -21.79 -16.12 -5.58
CA GLY A 251 -20.99 -16.57 -4.46
C GLY A 251 -19.72 -15.74 -4.26
N ILE A 252 -19.07 -15.95 -3.12
CA ILE A 252 -17.84 -15.24 -2.77
C ILE A 252 -16.64 -15.84 -3.51
N ALA A 253 -15.81 -14.96 -4.08
CA ALA A 253 -14.52 -15.34 -4.64
C ALA A 253 -13.35 -14.97 -3.73
N ALA A 254 -13.41 -13.81 -3.07
CA ALA A 254 -12.31 -13.31 -2.25
C ALA A 254 -12.73 -12.27 -1.21
N TYR A 255 -11.86 -12.05 -0.22
CA TYR A 255 -12.02 -11.01 0.78
C TYR A 255 -10.73 -10.21 1.01
N SER A 256 -10.85 -9.05 1.64
CA SER A 256 -9.72 -8.23 2.10
C SER A 256 -10.06 -7.58 3.44
N ILE A 257 -9.12 -7.60 4.38
CA ILE A 257 -9.18 -6.75 5.58
C ILE A 257 -7.85 -6.00 5.67
N ASN A 258 -7.84 -4.74 5.23
CA ASN A 258 -6.61 -3.97 5.05
C ASN A 258 -6.75 -2.52 5.54
N LEU A 259 -5.62 -1.92 5.90
CA LEU A 259 -5.59 -0.56 6.41
C LEU A 259 -5.91 0.44 5.28
N ASN A 260 -7.00 1.20 5.45
CA ASN A 260 -7.47 2.28 4.57
C ASN A 260 -7.88 1.91 3.12
N ASN A 261 -7.88 0.64 2.69
CA ASN A 261 -8.28 0.26 1.33
C ASN A 261 -8.66 -1.23 1.17
N CYS A 262 -9.32 -1.56 0.06
CA CYS A 262 -9.53 -2.93 -0.43
C CYS A 262 -8.36 -3.41 -1.30
N GLY A 263 -7.22 -3.74 -0.67
CA GLY A 263 -6.05 -4.32 -1.33
C GLY A 263 -5.88 -5.81 -1.04
N ASN A 264 -4.90 -6.48 -1.66
CA ASN A 264 -4.45 -7.83 -1.27
C ASN A 264 -5.57 -8.85 -0.98
N PHE A 265 -6.44 -9.08 -1.97
CA PHE A 265 -7.54 -10.02 -1.83
C PHE A 265 -7.04 -11.46 -1.59
N THR A 266 -7.62 -12.12 -0.61
CA THR A 266 -7.42 -13.54 -0.30
C THR A 266 -8.61 -14.33 -0.82
N ILE A 267 -8.35 -15.35 -1.64
CA ILE A 267 -9.38 -16.22 -2.19
C ILE A 267 -10.04 -16.99 -1.04
N THR A 268 -11.37 -17.01 -1.01
CA THR A 268 -12.15 -17.76 -0.03
C THR A 268 -13.52 -18.10 -0.61
N SER A 269 -14.10 -19.19 -0.11
CA SER A 269 -15.52 -19.51 -0.28
C SER A 269 -16.24 -19.56 1.08
N GLU A 270 -15.59 -19.09 2.14
CA GLU A 270 -16.15 -19.07 3.49
C GLU A 270 -16.90 -17.77 3.76
N ASN A 271 -18.02 -17.87 4.47
CA ASN A 271 -18.84 -16.71 4.82
C ASN A 271 -18.30 -15.96 6.05
N GLN A 272 -17.35 -16.51 6.79
CA GLN A 272 -16.75 -15.86 7.96
C GLN A 272 -15.26 -15.65 7.71
N VAL A 273 -14.81 -14.40 7.84
CA VAL A 273 -13.44 -14.02 7.52
C VAL A 273 -12.80 -13.27 8.68
N SER A 274 -11.48 -13.34 8.78
CA SER A 274 -10.75 -12.66 9.83
C SER A 274 -9.36 -12.18 9.41
N ALA A 275 -8.82 -11.22 10.17
CA ALA A 275 -7.45 -10.75 10.05
C ALA A 275 -6.91 -10.28 11.40
N VAL A 276 -5.63 -10.56 11.65
CA VAL A 276 -4.90 -10.09 12.84
C VAL A 276 -4.19 -8.80 12.51
N VAL A 277 -4.43 -7.76 13.30
CA VAL A 277 -3.91 -6.41 13.10
C VAL A 277 -3.12 -5.94 14.30
N SER A 278 -2.07 -5.17 14.05
CA SER A 278 -1.06 -4.81 15.06
C SER A 278 -0.89 -3.30 15.27
N THR A 279 -1.67 -2.49 14.54
CA THR A 279 -1.61 -1.03 14.54
C THR A 279 -3.01 -0.44 14.60
N ASN A 280 -3.16 0.68 15.30
CA ASN A 280 -4.38 1.48 15.26
C ASN A 280 -4.60 2.07 13.85
N GLY A 281 -5.86 2.27 13.50
CA GLY A 281 -6.25 2.83 12.20
C GLY A 281 -7.63 2.33 11.74
N THR A 282 -8.04 2.83 10.58
CA THR A 282 -9.30 2.44 9.95
C THR A 282 -9.05 1.34 8.94
N TYR A 283 -9.63 0.17 9.16
CA TYR A 283 -9.52 -0.98 8.29
C TYR A 283 -10.76 -1.07 7.39
N SER A 284 -10.52 -1.29 6.10
CA SER A 284 -11.54 -1.63 5.11
C SER A 284 -11.70 -3.15 5.10
N VAL A 285 -12.94 -3.60 5.32
CA VAL A 285 -13.38 -4.99 5.23
C VAL A 285 -14.14 -5.11 3.91
N CYS A 286 -13.60 -5.89 2.99
CA CYS A 286 -14.09 -5.98 1.62
C CYS A 286 -14.38 -7.42 1.23
N ALA A 287 -15.44 -7.61 0.46
CA ALA A 287 -15.81 -8.87 -0.16
C ALA A 287 -15.89 -8.68 -1.68
N LYS A 288 -15.49 -9.71 -2.42
CA LYS A 288 -15.52 -9.77 -3.87
C LYS A 288 -16.18 -11.06 -4.32
N ASP A 289 -17.14 -10.94 -5.23
CA ASP A 289 -17.82 -12.09 -5.83
C ASP A 289 -17.02 -12.69 -7.01
N VAL A 290 -17.60 -13.69 -7.68
CA VAL A 290 -17.00 -14.35 -8.85
C VAL A 290 -16.94 -13.45 -10.09
N PHE A 291 -17.83 -12.46 -10.20
CA PHE A 291 -17.88 -11.51 -11.33
C PHE A 291 -17.02 -10.25 -11.12
N GLY A 292 -16.40 -10.12 -9.95
CA GLY A 292 -15.51 -9.01 -9.60
C GLY A 292 -16.21 -7.81 -8.98
N ASN A 293 -17.51 -7.90 -8.64
CA ASN A 293 -18.20 -6.86 -7.88
C ASN A 293 -17.64 -6.83 -6.45
N ILE A 294 -17.45 -5.63 -5.90
CA ILE A 294 -16.81 -5.43 -4.61
C ILE A 294 -17.71 -4.62 -3.69
N LYS A 295 -17.86 -5.10 -2.45
CA LYS A 295 -18.43 -4.35 -1.34
C LYS A 295 -17.35 -4.00 -0.33
N GLU A 296 -17.38 -2.77 0.18
CA GLU A 296 -16.51 -2.29 1.26
C GLU A 296 -17.35 -1.82 2.45
N GLU A 297 -16.91 -2.17 3.65
CA GLU A 297 -17.34 -1.60 4.93
C GLU A 297 -16.10 -1.28 5.79
N LYS A 298 -16.25 -0.49 6.86
CA LYS A 298 -15.09 0.00 7.66
C LYS A 298 -15.23 -0.27 9.14
N ILE A 299 -14.10 -0.56 9.79
CA ILE A 299 -13.96 -0.63 11.26
C ILE A 299 -12.73 0.15 11.71
N THR A 300 -12.85 0.91 12.80
CA THR A 300 -11.74 1.70 13.37
C THR A 300 -11.19 1.02 14.62
N ILE A 301 -9.87 0.80 14.65
CA ILE A 301 -9.12 0.26 15.78
C ILE A 301 -8.32 1.38 16.44
N THR A 302 -8.53 1.60 17.74
CA THR A 302 -7.92 2.73 18.49
C THR A 302 -7.24 2.33 19.80
N LYS A 303 -7.28 1.05 20.17
CA LYS A 303 -6.92 0.57 21.52
C LYS A 303 -5.73 -0.38 21.55
N ILE A 304 -4.82 -0.27 20.59
CA ILE A 304 -3.52 -0.95 20.61
C ILE A 304 -2.48 0.03 21.14
N ASP A 305 -1.84 -0.32 22.25
CA ASP A 305 -0.75 0.45 22.85
C ASP A 305 0.47 -0.45 23.09
N LYS A 306 1.52 -0.22 22.31
CA LYS A 306 2.77 -1.01 22.37
C LYS A 306 3.93 -0.24 23.00
N ASN A 307 3.70 1.00 23.43
CA ASN A 307 4.75 1.88 23.91
C ASN A 307 4.63 2.05 25.42
N GLY A 308 5.75 2.04 26.13
CA GLY A 308 5.74 2.43 27.54
C GLY A 308 5.48 3.93 27.71
N PRO A 309 5.07 4.38 28.92
CA PRO A 309 4.88 5.80 29.20
C PRO A 309 6.13 6.64 28.89
N SER A 310 5.96 7.91 28.52
CA SER A 310 7.07 8.84 28.37
C SER A 310 7.43 9.49 29.71
N ILE A 311 8.73 9.58 30.03
CA ILE A 311 9.23 10.20 31.27
C ILE A 311 10.07 11.43 30.91
N ALA A 312 9.62 12.61 31.34
CA ALA A 312 10.33 13.87 31.15
C ALA A 312 11.69 13.88 31.85
N ASP A 313 12.56 14.84 31.53
CA ASP A 313 13.83 15.00 32.23
C ASP A 313 13.64 15.07 33.74
N ILE A 314 14.46 14.30 34.46
CA ILE A 314 14.45 14.30 35.91
C ILE A 314 15.24 15.53 36.36
N THR A 315 14.58 16.40 37.10
CA THR A 315 15.18 17.61 37.68
C THR A 315 15.45 17.39 39.16
N LYS A 316 16.39 18.16 39.71
CA LYS A 316 16.66 18.20 41.15
C LYS A 316 16.47 19.62 41.66
N ASN A 317 15.99 19.75 42.88
CA ASN A 317 15.71 21.05 43.50
C ASN A 317 16.96 21.91 43.75
N THR A 318 18.16 21.32 43.75
CA THR A 318 19.43 22.04 43.89
C THR A 318 20.59 21.31 43.22
N ASN A 319 21.56 22.07 42.71
CA ASN A 319 22.85 21.55 42.27
C ASN A 319 23.91 21.56 43.38
N GLU A 320 23.65 22.28 44.47
CA GLU A 320 24.55 22.44 45.60
C GLU A 320 24.61 21.18 46.47
N ILE A 321 25.62 21.13 47.33
CA ILE A 321 25.73 20.11 48.37
C ILE A 321 24.59 20.31 49.37
N SER A 322 23.90 19.22 49.73
CA SER A 322 22.70 19.25 50.58
C SER A 322 22.55 17.95 51.37
N PRO A 323 21.96 17.94 52.59
CA PRO A 323 21.67 16.67 53.30
C PRO A 323 20.60 15.81 52.62
N SER A 324 19.78 16.42 51.77
CA SER A 324 18.77 15.73 50.97
C SER A 324 18.50 16.47 49.67
N ILE A 325 18.14 15.74 48.63
CA ILE A 325 17.75 16.30 47.34
C ILE A 325 16.34 15.81 47.02
N THR A 326 15.52 16.67 46.46
CA THR A 326 14.21 16.29 45.91
C THR A 326 14.35 16.22 44.40
N ILE A 327 14.08 15.04 43.83
CA ILE A 327 13.98 14.84 42.39
C ILE A 327 12.54 14.98 41.93
N ASN A 328 12.32 15.59 40.77
CA ASN A 328 10.99 15.80 40.18
C ASN A 328 10.98 15.42 38.71
N THR A 329 9.90 14.81 38.24
CA THR A 329 9.64 14.55 36.82
C THR A 329 8.14 14.47 36.54
N THR A 330 7.78 14.51 35.27
CA THR A 330 6.41 14.27 34.79
C THR A 330 6.42 13.05 33.87
N ILE A 331 5.51 12.13 34.12
CA ILE A 331 5.25 10.95 33.31
C ILE A 331 4.00 11.23 32.47
N THR A 332 3.98 10.87 31.19
CA THR A 332 2.82 11.02 30.31
C THR A 332 2.57 9.78 29.47
N ASP A 333 1.30 9.43 29.27
CA ASP A 333 0.85 8.35 28.39
C ASP A 333 -0.57 8.69 27.90
N ASN A 334 -0.70 9.06 26.63
CA ASN A 334 -1.99 9.47 26.06
C ASN A 334 -2.80 8.29 25.49
N ASP A 335 -2.20 7.10 25.44
CA ASP A 335 -2.82 5.90 24.89
C ASP A 335 -3.51 5.14 26.04
N SER A 336 -2.91 4.06 26.54
CA SER A 336 -3.54 3.26 27.60
C SER A 336 -3.50 3.93 28.98
N GLY A 337 -2.66 4.95 29.16
CA GLY A 337 -2.58 5.75 30.38
C GLY A 337 -1.78 5.08 31.50
N ILE A 338 -1.29 5.88 32.44
CA ILE A 338 -0.37 5.46 33.50
C ILE A 338 -1.14 4.86 34.67
N ILE A 339 -0.77 3.66 35.14
CA ILE A 339 -1.38 3.02 36.32
C ILE A 339 -0.42 2.89 37.50
N ALA A 340 0.89 2.97 37.26
CA ALA A 340 1.87 2.84 38.33
C ALA A 340 3.21 3.48 38.00
N TYR A 341 3.95 3.83 39.05
CA TYR A 341 5.34 4.28 38.95
C TYR A 341 6.19 3.71 40.10
N ALA A 342 7.50 3.75 39.95
CA ALA A 342 8.43 3.41 41.01
C ALA A 342 9.70 4.26 40.92
N ILE A 343 10.36 4.49 42.05
CA ILE A 343 11.65 5.17 42.11
C ILE A 343 12.58 4.34 42.97
N ASN A 344 13.72 3.92 42.42
CA ASN A 344 14.71 3.10 43.13
C ASN A 344 16.11 3.28 42.54
N GLN A 345 17.11 2.61 43.10
CA GLN A 345 18.49 2.62 42.59
C GLN A 345 18.83 1.41 41.70
N SER A 346 17.84 0.61 41.30
CA SER A 346 18.03 -0.56 40.45
C SER A 346 17.83 -0.22 38.98
N SER A 347 18.76 -0.69 38.14
CA SER A 347 18.62 -0.63 36.69
C SER A 347 17.68 -1.70 36.12
N SER A 348 17.14 -2.60 36.95
CA SER A 348 16.17 -3.63 36.56
C SER A 348 14.73 -3.18 36.81
N THR A 349 13.80 -3.73 36.04
CA THR A 349 12.36 -3.47 36.22
C THR A 349 11.92 -3.75 37.67
N PRO A 350 11.18 -2.83 38.30
CA PRO A 350 10.70 -2.99 39.68
C PRO A 350 9.72 -4.15 39.84
N THR A 351 9.83 -4.86 40.95
CA THR A 351 8.80 -5.82 41.41
C THR A 351 7.72 -5.15 42.26
N THR A 352 8.05 -4.03 42.92
CA THR A 352 7.13 -3.25 43.75
C THR A 352 6.84 -1.91 43.09
N TRP A 353 5.56 -1.54 43.08
CA TRP A 353 5.04 -0.38 42.35
C TRP A 353 4.13 0.47 43.24
N THR A 354 4.16 1.78 43.05
CA THR A 354 3.16 2.70 43.59
C THR A 354 2.03 2.80 42.59
N ASN A 355 0.89 2.15 42.90
CA ASN A 355 -0.29 2.16 42.06
C ASN A 355 -1.06 3.48 42.18
N ILE A 356 -1.62 3.93 41.06
CA ILE A 356 -2.44 5.13 40.94
C ILE A 356 -3.67 4.83 40.10
N SER A 357 -4.70 5.67 40.20
CA SER A 357 -5.79 5.65 39.21
C SER A 357 -5.24 6.01 37.84
N THR A 358 -5.74 5.35 36.79
CA THR A 358 -5.31 5.57 35.40
C THR A 358 -5.38 7.06 35.03
N THR A 359 -4.27 7.60 34.54
CA THR A 359 -4.18 9.01 34.16
C THR A 359 -3.22 9.22 33.00
N ALA A 360 -3.50 10.21 32.15
CA ALA A 360 -2.63 10.53 31.02
C ALA A 360 -1.35 11.27 31.43
N SER A 361 -1.32 11.87 32.63
CA SER A 361 -0.16 12.62 33.12
C SER A 361 -0.04 12.54 34.63
N LYS A 362 1.18 12.27 35.11
CA LYS A 362 1.50 12.18 36.53
C LYS A 362 2.80 12.91 36.85
N ALA A 363 2.70 13.96 37.66
CA ALA A 363 3.86 14.55 38.32
C ALA A 363 4.31 13.64 39.48
N VAL A 364 5.62 13.39 39.53
CA VAL A 364 6.28 12.53 40.51
C VAL A 364 7.39 13.31 41.20
N SER A 365 7.44 13.25 42.53
CA SER A 365 8.43 13.92 43.36
C SER A 365 8.88 12.99 44.49
N GLN A 366 10.19 12.92 44.74
CA GLN A 366 10.76 12.11 45.81
C GLN A 366 11.97 12.79 46.43
N THR A 367 11.96 12.89 47.76
CA THR A 367 13.13 13.28 48.53
C THR A 367 14.01 12.06 48.77
N ILE A 368 15.30 12.20 48.47
CA ILE A 368 16.34 11.18 48.59
C ILE A 368 17.47 11.68 49.48
N THR A 369 18.10 10.75 50.21
CA THR A 369 19.10 11.04 51.26
C THR A 369 20.42 10.28 51.05
N ALA A 370 20.58 9.61 49.91
CA ALA A 370 21.81 8.90 49.57
C ALA A 370 22.26 9.22 48.14
N ASN A 371 23.57 9.33 47.92
CA ASN A 371 24.14 9.39 46.57
C ASN A 371 23.90 8.08 45.82
N GLY A 372 23.84 8.17 44.50
CA GLY A 372 23.61 7.01 43.63
C GLY A 372 22.89 7.39 42.34
N THR A 373 22.72 6.39 41.48
CA THR A 373 21.85 6.49 40.30
C THR A 373 20.42 6.16 40.73
N TYR A 374 19.49 7.05 40.47
CA TYR A 374 18.06 6.82 40.71
C TYR A 374 17.34 6.64 39.39
N TYR A 375 16.51 5.61 39.29
CA TYR A 375 15.67 5.29 38.16
C TYR A 375 14.22 5.59 38.51
N VAL A 376 13.56 6.40 37.68
CA VAL A 376 12.11 6.56 37.68
C VAL A 376 11.56 5.58 36.63
N TRP A 377 10.67 4.71 37.06
CA TRP A 377 9.98 3.72 36.24
C TRP A 377 8.51 4.08 36.15
N ALA A 378 7.91 3.85 34.99
CA ALA A 378 6.49 4.04 34.74
C ALA A 378 5.89 2.78 34.10
N LYS A 379 4.63 2.51 34.42
CA LYS A 379 3.86 1.39 33.84
C LYS A 379 2.47 1.88 33.44
N ASP A 380 2.07 1.51 32.23
CA ASP A 380 0.76 1.84 31.67
C ASP A 380 -0.31 0.78 31.99
N ALA A 381 -1.54 1.00 31.52
CA ALA A 381 -2.67 0.13 31.79
C ALA A 381 -2.59 -1.26 31.11
N VAL A 382 -1.81 -1.40 30.04
CA VAL A 382 -1.61 -2.67 29.33
C VAL A 382 -0.31 -3.39 29.74
N GLY A 383 0.44 -2.78 30.66
CA GLY A 383 1.66 -3.31 31.25
C GLY A 383 2.94 -3.05 30.46
N ASN A 384 2.96 -2.08 29.53
CA ASN A 384 4.22 -1.58 28.99
C ASN A 384 4.94 -0.75 30.06
N VAL A 385 6.28 -0.77 30.02
CA VAL A 385 7.13 -0.17 31.05
C VAL A 385 8.23 0.65 30.40
N SER A 386 8.53 1.80 31.00
CA SER A 386 9.66 2.65 30.63
C SER A 386 10.47 3.07 31.86
N SER A 387 11.68 3.58 31.63
CA SER A 387 12.53 4.12 32.69
C SER A 387 13.39 5.28 32.24
N LYS A 388 13.76 6.13 33.20
CA LYS A 388 14.76 7.20 33.04
C LYS A 388 15.55 7.38 34.32
N SER A 389 16.83 7.74 34.23
CA SER A 389 17.72 7.82 35.39
C SER A 389 18.36 9.19 35.59
N ILE A 390 18.72 9.48 36.84
CA ILE A 390 19.54 10.64 37.24
C ILE A 390 20.65 10.21 38.19
N GLN A 391 21.85 10.76 38.01
CA GLN A 391 22.97 10.55 38.92
C GLN A 391 23.02 11.63 40.00
N ILE A 392 23.15 11.21 41.26
CA ILE A 392 23.20 12.10 42.42
C ILE A 392 24.52 11.88 43.17
N THR A 393 25.32 12.95 43.31
CA THR A 393 26.67 12.92 43.91
C THR A 393 26.91 13.99 44.98
N THR A 394 25.91 14.84 45.24
CA THR A 394 26.04 16.03 46.11
C THR A 394 25.29 15.89 47.43
N ILE A 395 24.82 14.69 47.80
CA ILE A 395 24.23 14.45 49.12
C ILE A 395 25.34 14.20 50.14
N ALA A 396 25.30 14.95 51.24
CA ALA A 396 26.25 14.85 52.36
C ALA A 396 25.60 15.32 53.67
N THR A 397 25.94 14.70 54.79
CA THR A 397 25.38 15.01 56.11
C THR A 397 25.94 16.31 56.67
N LEU A 398 25.09 17.10 57.33
CA LEU A 398 25.52 18.28 58.07
C LEU A 398 26.11 17.87 59.41
N TYR A 399 27.30 18.37 59.72
CA TYR A 399 27.94 18.23 61.02
C TYR A 399 28.17 19.60 61.65
N THR A 400 27.91 19.68 62.96
CA THR A 400 28.15 20.88 63.76
C THR A 400 29.03 20.52 64.95
N LYS A 401 30.10 21.30 65.19
CA LYS A 401 31.03 21.08 66.30
C LYS A 401 31.35 22.36 67.05
N SER A 402 31.24 22.31 68.36
CA SER A 402 31.66 23.39 69.25
C SER A 402 33.02 23.08 69.86
N PHE A 403 33.87 24.09 69.95
CA PHE A 403 35.16 24.06 70.64
C PHE A 403 35.25 25.26 71.57
N SER A 404 35.86 25.08 72.73
CA SER A 404 36.25 26.19 73.59
C SER A 404 37.64 26.68 73.17
N THR A 405 37.78 27.95 72.86
CA THR A 405 39.07 28.61 72.65
C THR A 405 39.50 29.31 73.93
N GLY A 406 40.81 29.39 74.19
CA GLY A 406 41.37 30.24 75.24
C GLY A 406 41.10 31.73 74.97
N GLU A 407 41.44 32.60 75.93
CA GLU A 407 41.25 34.05 75.81
C GLU A 407 41.88 34.60 74.52
N LEU A 408 41.04 35.03 73.57
CA LEU A 408 41.48 35.72 72.36
C LEU A 408 41.78 37.18 72.73
N SER A 409 43.04 37.47 73.09
CA SER A 409 43.55 38.86 73.09
C SER A 409 43.80 39.31 71.64
N SER A 410 44.34 40.50 71.39
CA SER A 410 44.53 41.13 70.06
C SER A 410 45.38 40.37 69.02
N SER A 411 45.62 39.08 69.21
CA SER A 411 46.44 38.18 68.40
C SER A 411 45.60 37.26 67.49
N THR A 412 46.22 36.82 66.39
CA THR A 412 45.64 35.87 65.43
C THR A 412 45.76 34.44 65.96
N TYR A 413 44.69 33.64 65.89
CA TYR A 413 44.69 32.22 66.26
C TYR A 413 44.50 31.32 65.04
N ASN A 414 45.38 30.33 64.85
CA ASN A 414 45.26 29.30 63.82
C ASN A 414 44.94 27.96 64.45
N GLY A 415 43.98 27.23 63.88
CA GLY A 415 43.64 25.89 64.33
C GLY A 415 43.34 24.94 63.16
N THR A 416 43.45 23.64 63.45
CA THR A 416 43.02 22.57 62.55
C THR A 416 42.16 21.60 63.35
N TYR A 417 41.03 21.19 62.77
CA TYR A 417 40.15 20.20 63.33
C TYR A 417 40.03 19.00 62.38
N ASN A 418 40.24 17.79 62.91
CA ASN A 418 39.99 16.54 62.19
C ASN A 418 38.56 16.05 62.49
N THR A 419 37.76 15.92 61.45
CA THR A 419 36.35 15.54 61.51
C THR A 419 36.14 14.03 61.59
N GLY A 420 37.18 13.22 61.38
CA GLY A 420 37.12 11.76 61.29
C GLY A 420 36.56 11.22 59.96
N VAL A 421 35.91 12.07 59.16
CA VAL A 421 35.29 11.72 57.86
C VAL A 421 35.56 12.79 56.81
N VAL A 422 35.54 12.42 55.53
CA VAL A 422 35.92 13.34 54.44
C VAL A 422 34.92 14.50 54.35
N VAL A 423 35.44 15.73 54.44
CA VAL A 423 34.71 16.98 54.30
C VAL A 423 34.48 17.28 52.81
N LYS A 424 33.22 17.55 52.45
CA LYS A 424 32.82 17.90 51.08
C LYS A 424 32.59 19.39 50.87
N GLY A 425 32.40 20.16 51.95
CA GLY A 425 32.24 21.60 51.90
C GLY A 425 32.00 22.19 53.28
N ILE A 426 32.33 23.48 53.45
CA ILE A 426 32.05 24.24 54.67
C ILE A 426 30.93 25.24 54.36
N LYS A 427 29.80 25.14 55.05
CA LYS A 427 28.66 26.07 54.86
C LYS A 427 28.86 27.32 55.71
N SER A 428 29.27 27.19 56.96
CA SER A 428 29.69 28.34 57.78
C SER A 428 30.71 27.96 58.86
N ILE A 429 31.42 28.96 59.38
CA ILE A 429 32.19 28.86 60.63
C ILE A 429 31.81 30.08 61.45
N THR A 430 31.35 29.85 62.68
CA THR A 430 30.87 30.91 63.56
C THR A 430 31.72 30.96 64.82
N VAL A 431 32.14 32.16 65.22
CA VAL A 431 32.93 32.36 66.45
C VAL A 431 32.23 33.38 67.34
N ASN A 432 32.07 33.06 68.63
CA ASN A 432 31.52 34.01 69.59
C ASN A 432 32.54 35.12 69.89
N ASN A 433 32.13 36.38 69.75
CA ASN A 433 32.94 37.57 70.03
C ASN A 433 34.26 37.64 69.23
N GLY A 434 34.25 37.21 67.97
CA GLY A 434 35.34 37.47 67.05
C GLY A 434 35.00 37.23 65.59
N GLN A 435 36.01 37.09 64.73
CA GLN A 435 35.83 36.88 63.29
C GLN A 435 36.69 35.75 62.74
N VAL A 436 36.11 34.97 61.83
CA VAL A 436 36.85 34.02 60.98
C VAL A 436 37.44 34.81 59.82
N THR A 437 38.76 34.84 59.72
CA THR A 437 39.48 35.60 58.68
C THR A 437 39.83 34.74 57.47
N SER A 438 39.99 33.43 57.66
CA SER A 438 40.15 32.47 56.58
C SER A 438 39.79 31.07 57.07
N TYR A 439 39.44 30.21 56.13
CA TYR A 439 39.27 28.79 56.37
C TYR A 439 39.50 27.99 55.09
N SER A 440 39.82 26.71 55.25
CA SER A 440 39.94 25.74 54.16
C SER A 440 39.63 24.34 54.69
N TYR A 441 39.38 23.40 53.79
CA TYR A 441 39.26 21.99 54.13
C TYR A 441 40.05 21.15 53.14
N SER A 442 40.58 20.02 53.62
CA SER A 442 41.24 19.02 52.80
C SER A 442 41.12 17.65 53.48
N GLY A 443 40.58 16.67 52.76
CA GLY A 443 40.28 15.35 53.31
C GLY A 443 39.37 15.45 54.53
N ASN A 444 39.86 14.99 55.69
CA ASN A 444 39.11 15.00 56.95
C ASN A 444 39.49 16.19 57.84
N ASN A 445 40.23 17.18 57.33
CA ASN A 445 40.73 18.30 58.12
C ASN A 445 40.09 19.62 57.70
N ILE A 446 39.66 20.42 58.68
CA ILE A 446 39.24 21.82 58.52
C ILE A 446 40.30 22.69 59.18
N SER A 447 40.92 23.60 58.42
CA SER A 447 41.88 24.58 58.93
C SER A 447 41.28 25.98 58.92
N TYR A 448 41.52 26.77 59.95
CA TYR A 448 40.86 28.06 60.16
C TYR A 448 41.76 29.07 60.88
N THR A 449 41.55 30.35 60.58
CA THR A 449 42.21 31.49 61.24
C THR A 449 41.19 32.46 61.83
N LEU A 450 41.33 32.76 63.12
CA LEU A 450 40.44 33.64 63.88
C LEU A 450 41.15 34.95 64.30
N LYS A 451 40.42 36.06 64.38
CA LYS A 451 40.94 37.38 64.80
C LYS A 451 39.90 38.19 65.59
N ASN A 452 40.41 39.05 66.50
CA ASN A 452 39.70 40.06 67.31
C ASN A 452 38.67 39.51 68.29
N GLY A 453 38.87 39.73 69.59
CA GLY A 453 37.80 39.79 70.59
C GLY A 453 38.04 41.03 71.45
N SER A 454 37.03 41.87 71.66
CA SER A 454 37.20 43.06 72.48
C SER A 454 37.67 42.65 73.87
N ALA A 455 38.75 43.25 74.36
CA ALA A 455 39.20 43.09 75.75
C ALA A 455 38.10 43.62 76.69
N LYS A 456 37.19 42.75 77.12
CA LYS A 456 36.43 42.98 78.35
C LYS A 456 37.08 42.13 79.42
N THR A 457 37.67 42.81 80.38
CA THR A 457 38.08 42.31 81.69
C THR A 457 36.90 41.59 82.37
N ARG A 458 36.68 40.33 82.01
CA ARG A 458 36.04 39.29 82.83
C ARG A 458 36.13 37.96 82.09
N THR A 459 36.71 36.97 82.76
CA THR A 459 36.87 35.58 82.36
C THR A 459 35.52 34.99 81.92
N THR A 460 35.31 34.86 80.61
CA THR A 460 34.33 33.93 80.04
C THR A 460 34.97 33.30 78.83
N SER A 461 35.11 31.98 78.87
CA SER A 461 35.61 31.15 77.78
C SER A 461 34.87 31.46 76.48
N SER A 462 35.59 31.82 75.41
CA SER A 462 35.02 31.93 74.08
C SER A 462 34.81 30.52 73.51
N THR A 463 33.61 30.24 72.99
CA THR A 463 33.34 29.02 72.22
C THR A 463 33.29 29.36 70.73
N CYS A 464 34.08 28.65 69.92
CA CYS A 464 33.92 28.58 68.47
C CYS A 464 32.94 27.47 68.12
N ASN A 465 31.91 27.80 67.34
CA ASN A 465 30.97 26.82 66.83
C ASN A 465 31.17 26.69 65.32
N PHE A 466 31.70 25.56 64.87
CA PHE A 466 31.60 25.13 63.48
C PHE A 466 30.15 24.74 63.25
N SER A 467 29.32 25.72 62.91
CA SER A 467 27.92 25.46 62.54
C SER A 467 27.88 25.11 61.06
N ASP A 468 27.36 23.92 60.74
CA ASP A 468 27.06 23.43 59.41
C ASP A 468 28.29 23.30 58.47
N TYR A 469 28.81 22.08 58.36
CA TYR A 469 29.64 21.67 57.22
C TYR A 469 29.22 20.28 56.73
N PHE A 470 29.54 19.96 55.48
CA PHE A 470 29.09 18.73 54.83
C PHE A 470 30.14 17.63 54.95
N LEU A 471 29.73 16.49 55.50
CA LEU A 471 30.54 15.29 55.70
C LEU A 471 29.91 14.07 55.00
N LEU A 472 30.76 13.12 54.62
CA LEU A 472 30.30 11.78 54.28
C LEU A 472 29.82 11.04 55.54
N LEU A 473 28.72 10.27 55.42
CA LEU A 473 28.27 9.31 56.43
C LEU A 473 29.24 8.13 56.54
#